data_AF-A0ABD1FFW1-F1
#
_entry.id   AF-A0ABD1FFW1-F1
#
_cell.length_a   1.000
_cell.length_b   1.000
_cell.length_c   1.000
_cell.angle_alpha   90.00
_cell.angle_beta   90.00
_cell.angle_gamma   90.00
#
_symmetry.space_group_name_H-M   'P 1'
#
loop_
_entity.id
_entity.type
_entity.pdbx_description
1 polymer ?
#
loop_
_entity_poly.entity_id
_entity_poly.type
_entity_poly.pdbx_seq_one_letter_code
_entity_poly.pdbx_strand_id
1 'polypeptide(L)'
;MPFSWMRILIFLTLLGIMFSVKAAPTSGDKWTEDNPCLSNNTRLEVCQRCAKITKSPIVYPMCCKNKEEGFSWCMRYLKYPN
;
A
#
# COMPACT_ATOMS: atom_id res chain seq x y z
N MET A 1 48.25 8.07 -7.27
CA MET A 1 47.29 7.06 -6.75
C MET A 1 45.85 7.50 -7.01
N PRO A 2 45.27 7.23 -8.19
CA PRO A 2 43.91 7.72 -8.58
C PRO A 2 42.74 6.79 -8.18
N PHE A 3 43.02 5.56 -7.72
CA PHE A 3 41.97 4.55 -7.46
C PHE A 3 41.10 4.81 -6.21
N SER A 4 41.59 5.53 -5.19
CA SER A 4 40.80 5.83 -3.98
C SER A 4 39.65 6.79 -4.25
N TRP A 5 39.84 7.77 -5.15
CA TRP A 5 38.81 8.76 -5.45
C TRP A 5 37.62 8.11 -6.18
N MET A 6 37.90 7.14 -7.05
CA MET A 6 36.87 6.40 -7.78
C MET A 6 35.95 5.62 -6.83
N ARG A 7 36.51 5.05 -5.75
CA ARG A 7 35.72 4.37 -4.70
C ARG A 7 34.86 5.34 -3.92
N ILE A 8 35.39 6.50 -3.54
CA ILE A 8 34.63 7.54 -2.82
C ILE A 8 33.44 8.01 -3.65
N LEU A 9 33.63 8.23 -4.95
CA LEU A 9 32.54 8.61 -5.86
C LEU A 9 31.46 7.52 -5.97
N ILE A 10 31.86 6.25 -6.06
CA ILE A 10 30.91 5.13 -6.09
C ILE A 10 30.09 5.07 -4.80
N PHE A 11 30.72 5.16 -3.62
CA PHE A 11 30.02 5.18 -2.33
C PHE A 11 29.04 6.35 -2.22
N LEU A 12 29.44 7.55 -2.66
CA LEU A 12 28.57 8.73 -2.64
C LEU A 12 27.35 8.57 -3.56
N THR A 13 27.52 7.98 -4.75
CA THR A 13 26.39 7.72 -5.66
C THR A 13 25.42 6.68 -5.10
N LEU A 14 25.92 5.60 -4.48
CA LEU A 14 25.07 4.56 -3.87
C LEU A 14 24.27 5.09 -2.67
N LEU A 15 24.87 5.95 -1.83
CA LEU A 15 24.16 6.59 -0.72
C LEU A 15 23.06 7.56 -1.23
N GLY A 16 23.30 8.27 -2.33
CA GLY A 16 22.29 9.16 -2.93
C GLY A 16 21.06 8.44 -3.48
N ILE A 17 21.23 7.24 -4.04
CA ILE A 17 20.13 6.43 -4.57
C ILE A 17 19.21 5.95 -3.43
N MET A 18 19.78 5.55 -2.29
CA MET A 18 19.00 5.14 -1.11
C MET A 18 18.10 6.26 -0.56
N PHE A 19 18.50 7.52 -0.73
CA PHE A 19 17.70 8.68 -0.30
C PHE A 19 16.50 8.97 -1.22
N SER A 20 16.54 8.50 -2.47
CA SER A 20 15.48 8.72 -3.46
C SER A 20 14.43 7.60 -3.46
N VAL A 21 14.73 6.45 -2.86
CA VAL A 21 13.75 5.36 -2.71
C VAL A 21 12.90 5.60 -1.46
N LYS A 22 12.01 6.59 -1.52
CA LYS A 22 10.87 6.68 -0.61
C LYS A 22 9.78 5.71 -1.09
N ALA A 23 10.06 4.41 -1.01
CA ALA A 23 9.10 3.34 -1.31
C ALA A 23 8.26 2.92 -0.09
N ALA A 24 8.45 3.57 1.06
CA ALA A 24 7.48 3.48 2.13
C ALA A 24 6.24 4.30 1.73
N PRO A 25 5.02 3.72 1.76
CA PRO A 25 3.83 4.55 1.62
C PRO A 25 3.91 5.60 2.72
N THR A 26 3.87 6.88 2.34
CA THR A 26 3.75 7.94 3.33
C THR A 26 2.46 7.63 4.07
N SER A 27 2.54 7.21 5.33
CA SER A 27 1.41 6.88 6.20
C SER A 27 0.67 8.17 6.60
N GLY A 28 0.35 8.97 5.59
CA GLY A 28 -0.17 10.33 5.65
C GLY A 28 -1.48 10.47 4.89
N ASP A 29 -2.08 9.37 4.41
CA ASP A 29 -3.54 9.31 4.32
C ASP A 29 -4.05 9.17 5.74
N LYS A 30 -4.13 10.31 6.44
CA LYS A 30 -4.86 10.47 7.70
C LYS A 30 -6.15 9.67 7.58
N TRP A 31 -6.29 8.60 8.37
CA TRP A 31 -7.56 7.88 8.56
C TRP A 31 -8.55 8.89 9.13
N THR A 32 -9.13 9.70 8.26
CA THR A 32 -9.98 10.82 8.65
C THR A 32 -11.26 10.16 9.11
N GLU A 33 -11.42 10.06 10.43
CA GLU A 33 -12.56 9.82 11.35
C GLU A 33 -13.87 9.14 10.88
N ASP A 34 -14.15 9.00 9.58
CA ASP A 34 -15.31 8.33 9.00
C ASP A 34 -14.88 7.08 8.21
N ASN A 35 -14.26 6.14 8.92
CA ASN A 35 -13.85 4.86 8.33
C ASN A 35 -14.92 3.82 8.66
N PRO A 36 -15.82 3.46 7.73
CA PRO A 36 -16.86 2.46 8.00
C PRO A 36 -16.26 1.05 8.21
N CYS A 37 -14.97 0.86 7.94
CA CYS A 37 -14.22 -0.33 8.32
C CYS A 37 -13.84 -0.38 9.81
N LEU A 38 -13.71 0.77 10.50
CA LEU A 38 -13.48 0.76 11.95
C LEU A 38 -14.77 0.50 12.73
N SER A 39 -15.91 0.95 12.21
CA SER A 39 -17.22 0.78 12.86
C SER A 39 -17.90 -0.56 12.55
N ASN A 40 -17.56 -1.22 11.43
CA ASN A 40 -18.16 -2.48 11.03
C ASN A 40 -17.10 -3.58 10.86
N ASN A 41 -17.06 -4.49 11.83
CA ASN A 41 -16.10 -5.61 11.85
C ASN A 41 -16.25 -6.55 10.65
N THR A 42 -17.48 -6.80 10.18
CA THR A 42 -17.71 -7.62 8.97
C THR A 42 -17.13 -6.94 7.73
N ARG A 43 -17.27 -5.62 7.63
CA ARG A 43 -16.71 -4.85 6.52
C ARG A 43 -15.18 -4.83 6.54
N LEU A 44 -14.60 -4.72 7.73
CA LEU A 44 -13.17 -4.82 7.95
C LEU A 44 -12.62 -6.16 7.43
N GLU A 45 -13.21 -7.27 7.86
CA GLU A 45 -12.79 -8.62 7.49
C GLU A 45 -12.85 -8.85 5.97
N VAL A 46 -13.93 -8.42 5.32
CA VAL A 46 -14.09 -8.49 3.86
C VAL A 46 -13.00 -7.68 3.15
N CYS A 47 -12.78 -6.43 3.54
CA CYS A 47 -11.80 -5.57 2.90
C CYS A 47 -10.36 -6.06 3.13
N GLN A 48 -10.03 -6.55 4.32
CA GLN A 48 -8.73 -7.15 4.62
C GLN A 48 -8.48 -8.41 3.80
N ARG A 49 -9.45 -9.32 3.73
CA ARG A 49 -9.35 -10.57 2.97
C ARG A 49 -9.22 -10.30 1.47
N CYS A 50 -9.99 -9.36 0.96
CA CYS A 50 -9.96 -8.95 -0.44
C CYS A 50 -8.60 -8.34 -0.83
N ALA A 51 -8.06 -7.43 -0.01
CA ALA A 51 -6.73 -6.85 -0.23
C ALA A 51 -5.62 -7.92 -0.17
N LYS A 52 -5.75 -8.89 0.73
CA LYS A 52 -4.78 -10.01 0.85
C LYS A 52 -4.72 -10.87 -0.42
N ILE A 53 -5.86 -11.19 -1.02
CA ILE A 53 -5.91 -12.06 -2.20
C ILE A 53 -5.48 -11.31 -3.46
N THR A 54 -5.93 -10.06 -3.62
CA THR A 54 -5.60 -9.22 -4.79
C THR A 54 -4.15 -8.73 -4.76
N LYS A 55 -3.50 -8.74 -3.59
CA LYS A 55 -2.13 -8.24 -3.36
C LYS A 55 -1.95 -6.78 -3.77
N SER A 56 -3.04 -6.04 -3.90
CA SER A 56 -3.03 -4.64 -4.33
C SER A 56 -3.26 -3.73 -3.12
N PRO A 57 -2.35 -2.76 -2.87
CA PRO A 57 -2.48 -1.84 -1.73
C PRO A 57 -3.65 -0.85 -1.89
N ILE A 58 -4.21 -0.71 -3.10
CA ILE A 58 -5.31 0.23 -3.41
C ILE A 58 -6.68 -0.38 -3.05
N VAL A 59 -6.79 -1.71 -3.05
CA VAL A 59 -8.07 -2.41 -2.83
C VAL A 59 -8.63 -2.19 -1.43
N TYR A 60 -7.77 -2.16 -0.42
CA TYR A 60 -8.20 -1.92 0.97
C TYR A 60 -8.87 -0.55 1.18
N PRO A 61 -8.24 0.60 0.86
CA PRO A 61 -8.88 1.90 1.00
C PRO A 61 -10.08 2.09 0.06
N MET A 62 -10.07 1.46 -1.12
CA MET A 62 -11.21 1.48 -2.06
C MET A 62 -12.44 0.76 -1.48
N CYS A 63 -12.23 -0.44 -0.91
CA CYS A 63 -13.28 -1.22 -0.24
C CYS A 63 -13.82 -0.51 1.02
N CYS A 64 -12.92 0.04 1.85
CA CYS A 64 -13.33 0.76 3.05
C CYS A 64 -14.10 2.04 2.74
N LYS A 65 -13.74 2.80 1.71
CA LYS A 65 -14.47 4.02 1.33
C LYS A 65 -15.68 3.75 0.40
N ASN A 66 -15.97 2.49 0.09
CA ASN A 66 -16.89 2.08 -0.99
C ASN A 66 -16.68 2.84 -2.30
N LYS A 67 -15.44 3.24 -2.60
CA LYS A 67 -15.14 3.93 -3.87
C LYS A 67 -15.36 2.94 -5.01
N GLU A 68 -16.06 3.38 -6.05
CA GLU A 68 -16.30 2.57 -7.25
C GLU A 68 -16.97 1.22 -6.92
N GLU A 69 -17.86 1.21 -5.93
CA GLU A 69 -18.51 -0.02 -5.43
C GLU A 69 -17.51 -1.09 -4.94
N GLY A 70 -16.31 -0.67 -4.50
CA GLY A 70 -15.22 -1.56 -4.12
C GLY A 70 -15.58 -2.59 -3.05
N PHE A 71 -16.54 -2.28 -2.16
CA PHE A 71 -17.03 -3.28 -1.20
C PHE A 71 -17.84 -4.39 -1.90
N SER A 72 -18.78 -4.02 -2.77
CA SER A 72 -19.58 -4.97 -3.57
C SER A 72 -18.70 -5.80 -4.49
N TRP A 73 -17.67 -5.18 -5.08
CA TRP A 73 -16.66 -5.88 -5.87
C TRP A 73 -15.92 -6.92 -5.03
N CYS A 74 -15.41 -6.53 -3.85
CA CYS A 74 -14.74 -7.45 -2.94
C CYS A 74 -15.64 -8.61 -2.50
N MET A 75 -16.93 -8.36 -2.22
CA MET A 75 -17.88 -9.41 -1.88
C MET A 75 -18.05 -10.42 -3.02
N ARG A 76 -18.15 -9.96 -4.27
CA ARG A 76 -18.24 -10.83 -5.46
C ARG A 76 -16.95 -11.60 -5.68
N TYR A 77 -15.82 -10.93 -5.57
CA TYR A 77 -14.48 -11.50 -5.76
C TYR A 77 -14.17 -12.57 -4.71
N LEU A 78 -14.56 -12.36 -3.44
CA LEU A 78 -14.41 -13.36 -2.38
C LEU A 78 -15.37 -14.55 -2.52
N LYS A 79 -16.55 -14.34 -3.11
CA LYS A 79 -17.52 -15.40 -3.37
C LYS A 79 -17.08 -16.31 -4.53
N TYR A 80 -16.39 -15.75 -5.52
CA TYR A 80 -15.83 -16.48 -6.66
C TYR A 80 -14.32 -16.25 -6.76
N PRO A 81 -13.54 -16.85 -5.84
CA PRO A 81 -12.09 -16.80 -5.94
C PRO A 81 -11.66 -17.57 -7.20
N ASN A 82 -11.03 -16.88 -8.15
CA ASN A 82 -10.36 -17.47 -9.31
C ASN A 82 -9.12 -18.27 -8.89
#